data_AF-A0A384HRK1-F1
#
_entry.id   AF-A0A384HRK1-F1
#
_cell.length_a   1.000
_cell.length_b   1.000
_cell.length_c   1.000
_cell.angle_alpha   90.00
_cell.angle_beta   90.00
_cell.angle_gamma   90.00
#
_symmetry.space_group_name_H-M   'P 1'
#
loop_
_entity.id
_entity.type
_entity.pdbx_description
1 polymer ?
#
loop_
_entity_poly.entity_id
_entity_poly.type
_entity_poly.pdbx_seq_one_letter_code
_entity_poly.pdbx_strand_id
1 'polypeptide(L)'
;MPSNVPTGPVFATAVDVIEAMGEGGLECRLLRRVRSSFGSRADCVAEIMGTEVENVIHVLDPVRFSRDDIGDSIAAGREVFRHTIVAAGNWYIWVTYAMFAPQVAKALHGVVLPPTELGQPTPPGAG
;
A
#
# COMPACT_ATOMS: atom_id res chain seq x y z
N MET A 1 11.02 -2.39 -6.81
CA MET A 1 9.90 -2.97 -6.00
C MET A 1 10.22 -4.37 -5.54
N PRO A 2 9.73 -4.85 -4.37
CA PRO A 2 9.88 -6.26 -4.00
C PRO A 2 9.26 -7.20 -5.06
N SER A 3 9.95 -8.31 -5.35
CA SER A 3 9.58 -9.23 -6.45
C SER A 3 8.25 -9.95 -6.24
N ASN A 4 7.80 -10.08 -4.99
CA ASN A 4 6.51 -10.66 -4.64
C ASN A 4 5.33 -9.69 -4.82
N VAL A 5 5.58 -8.41 -5.10
CA VAL A 5 4.51 -7.46 -5.40
C VAL A 5 4.00 -7.73 -6.82
N PRO A 6 2.68 -7.84 -7.04
CA PRO A 6 2.09 -7.99 -8.37
C PRO A 6 2.32 -6.75 -9.26
N THR A 7 2.29 -6.92 -10.57
CA THR A 7 2.38 -5.82 -11.55
C THR A 7 1.05 -5.11 -11.78
N GLY A 8 -0.05 -5.64 -11.27
CA GLY A 8 -1.37 -5.01 -11.27
C GLY A 8 -2.20 -5.44 -10.06
N PRO A 9 -3.35 -4.80 -9.82
CA PRO A 9 -3.98 -3.76 -10.66
C PRO A 9 -3.22 -2.42 -10.64
N VAL A 10 -3.42 -1.63 -11.70
CA VAL A 10 -2.90 -0.26 -11.85
C VAL A 10 -4.08 0.70 -11.83
N PHE A 11 -3.95 1.81 -11.09
CA PHE A 11 -5.02 2.80 -10.94
C PHE A 11 -4.55 4.18 -11.38
N ALA A 12 -5.48 5.02 -11.85
CA ALA A 12 -5.16 6.39 -12.24
C ALA A 12 -5.09 7.31 -11.03
N THR A 13 -5.96 7.10 -10.03
CA THR A 13 -6.03 7.93 -8.82
C THR A 13 -6.22 7.13 -7.54
N ALA A 14 -5.93 7.75 -6.39
CA ALA A 14 -6.20 7.16 -5.08
C ALA A 14 -7.69 7.02 -4.79
N VAL A 15 -8.56 7.71 -5.54
CA VAL A 15 -10.02 7.55 -5.44
C VAL A 15 -10.45 6.27 -6.13
N ASP A 16 -9.84 5.93 -7.26
CA ASP A 16 -10.13 4.67 -7.97
C ASP A 16 -9.74 3.46 -7.10
N VAL A 17 -8.69 3.60 -6.28
CA VAL A 17 -8.33 2.59 -5.27
C VAL A 17 -9.42 2.46 -4.20
N ILE A 18 -9.98 3.57 -3.73
CA ILE A 18 -11.09 3.57 -2.75
C ILE A 18 -12.32 2.88 -3.33
N GLU A 19 -12.66 3.19 -4.59
CA GLU A 19 -13.78 2.55 -5.30
C GLU A 19 -13.53 1.04 -5.44
N ALA A 20 -12.32 0.63 -5.82
CA ALA A 20 -11.93 -0.77 -5.90
C ALA A 20 -11.95 -1.48 -4.53
N MET A 21 -11.64 -0.78 -3.43
CA MET A 21 -11.83 -1.35 -2.08
C MET A 21 -13.31 -1.67 -1.83
N GLY A 22 -14.22 -0.77 -2.20
CA GLY A 22 -15.67 -0.98 -2.10
C GLY A 22 -16.14 -2.18 -2.94
N GLU A 23 -15.70 -2.27 -4.19
CA GLU A 23 -15.97 -3.44 -5.06
C GLU A 23 -15.44 -4.76 -4.46
N GLY A 24 -14.31 -4.69 -3.75
CA GLY A 24 -13.73 -5.80 -2.99
C GLY A 24 -14.42 -6.11 -1.65
N GLY A 25 -15.51 -5.41 -1.32
CA GLY A 25 -16.30 -5.61 -0.09
C GLY A 25 -15.79 -4.82 1.12
N LEU A 26 -14.94 -3.82 0.91
CA LEU A 26 -14.41 -2.93 1.94
C LEU A 26 -14.73 -1.48 1.61
N GLU A 27 -15.92 -1.03 1.97
CA GLU A 27 -16.32 0.36 1.84
C GLU A 27 -15.35 1.26 2.62
N CYS A 28 -14.58 2.10 1.90
CA CYS A 28 -13.66 3.06 2.52
C CYS A 28 -14.20 4.48 2.37
N ARG A 29 -14.69 5.04 3.47
CA ARG A 29 -15.20 6.41 3.51
C ARG A 29 -14.04 7.39 3.44
N LEU A 30 -14.01 8.19 2.38
CA LEU A 30 -13.00 9.21 2.16
C LEU A 30 -12.94 10.22 3.31
N LEU A 31 -11.74 10.46 3.84
CA LEU A 31 -11.47 11.49 4.84
C LEU A 31 -10.79 12.71 4.22
N ARG A 32 -9.76 12.48 3.39
CA ARG A 32 -8.93 13.53 2.82
C ARG A 32 -8.45 13.15 1.42
N ARG A 33 -8.35 14.14 0.53
CA ARG A 33 -7.66 14.02 -0.76
C ARG A 33 -6.52 15.03 -0.83
N VAL A 34 -5.37 14.57 -1.29
CA VAL A 34 -4.24 15.41 -1.66
C VAL A 34 -3.88 15.08 -3.10
N ARG A 35 -4.10 16.04 -4.01
CA ARG A 35 -3.59 15.95 -5.37
C ARG A 35 -2.13 16.38 -5.36
N SER A 36 -1.24 15.53 -5.86
CA SER A 36 0.14 15.92 -6.15
C SER A 36 0.33 15.98 -7.65
N SER A 37 1.33 16.72 -8.11
CA SER A 37 1.56 16.90 -9.56
C SER A 37 1.89 15.58 -10.28
N PHE A 38 2.32 14.55 -9.55
CA PHE A 38 2.89 13.32 -10.11
C PHE A 38 2.27 12.04 -9.53
N GLY A 39 1.12 12.19 -8.86
CA GLY A 39 0.42 11.08 -8.24
C GLY A 39 -0.82 11.55 -7.49
N SER A 40 -1.45 10.62 -6.80
CA SER A 40 -2.64 10.88 -6.01
C SER A 40 -2.46 10.28 -4.63
N ARG A 41 -2.83 11.05 -3.60
CA ARG A 41 -2.92 10.55 -2.24
C ARG A 41 -4.33 10.76 -1.70
N ALA A 42 -4.86 9.75 -1.02
CA ALA A 42 -6.10 9.86 -0.29
C ALA A 42 -5.97 9.15 1.06
N ASP A 43 -6.64 9.70 2.06
CA ASP A 43 -6.81 9.06 3.35
C ASP A 43 -8.30 8.67 3.46
N CYS A 44 -8.59 7.44 3.85
CA CYS A 44 -9.95 6.93 4.02
C CYS A 44 -10.07 6.03 5.25
N VAL A 45 -11.29 5.85 5.74
CA VAL A 45 -11.60 4.94 6.86
C VAL A 45 -12.54 3.84 6.40
N ALA A 46 -12.14 2.59 6.62
CA ALA A 46 -12.96 1.41 6.35
C ALA A 46 -13.37 0.77 7.67
N GLU A 47 -14.63 0.31 7.78
CA GLU A 47 -15.05 -0.49 8.92
C GLU A 47 -14.74 -1.96 8.63
N ILE A 48 -13.85 -2.57 9.43
CA ILE A 48 -13.46 -3.97 9.27
C ILE A 48 -13.71 -4.68 10.59
N MET A 49 -14.69 -5.60 10.59
CA MET A 49 -15.11 -6.34 11.78
C MET A 49 -15.51 -5.41 12.96
N GLY A 50 -16.18 -4.30 12.67
CA GLY A 50 -16.61 -3.31 13.67
C GLY A 50 -15.53 -2.35 14.15
N THR A 51 -14.33 -2.38 13.56
CA THR A 51 -13.23 -1.46 13.86
C THR A 51 -13.03 -0.49 12.70
N GLU A 52 -12.97 0.81 13.01
CA GLU A 52 -12.56 1.83 12.04
C GLU A 52 -11.06 1.73 11.76
N VAL A 53 -10.70 1.46 10.51
CA VAL A 53 -9.32 1.31 10.04
C VAL A 53 -9.00 2.42 9.06
N GLU A 54 -8.10 3.32 9.45
CA GLU A 54 -7.57 4.34 8.56
C GLU A 54 -6.57 3.74 7.57
N ASN A 55 -6.68 4.16 6.32
CA ASN A 55 -5.86 3.74 5.20
C ASN A 55 -5.32 4.99 4.49
N VAL A 56 -4.00 5.08 4.38
CA VAL A 56 -3.31 6.12 3.63
C VAL A 56 -2.88 5.55 2.29
N ILE A 57 -3.54 5.99 1.23
CA ILE A 57 -3.42 5.47 -0.13
C ILE A 57 -2.50 6.36 -0.95
N HIS A 58 -1.54 5.75 -1.62
CA HIS A 58 -0.62 6.39 -2.55
C HIS A 58 -0.72 5.73 -3.92
N VAL A 59 -0.96 6.53 -4.96
CA VAL A 59 -0.93 6.12 -6.36
C VAL A 59 0.08 7.00 -7.09
N LEU A 60 1.03 6.38 -7.79
CA LEU A 60 2.10 7.07 -8.49
C LEU A 60 1.91 6.96 -10.00
N ASP A 61 2.20 8.04 -10.73
CA ASP A 61 2.13 8.05 -12.19
C ASP A 61 3.20 7.11 -12.78
N PRO A 62 2.81 6.01 -13.46
CA PRO A 62 3.75 5.03 -14.00
C PRO A 62 4.58 5.58 -15.17
N VAL A 63 4.22 6.73 -15.75
CA VAL A 63 5.03 7.41 -16.77
C VAL A 63 6.25 8.08 -16.13
N ARG A 64 6.15 8.47 -14.86
CA ARG A 64 7.18 9.23 -14.15
C ARG A 64 7.94 8.42 -13.12
N PHE A 65 7.27 7.47 -12.48
CA PHE A 65 7.84 6.61 -11.47
C PHE A 65 7.95 5.20 -12.00
N SER A 66 9.17 4.70 -12.04
CA SER A 66 9.43 3.30 -12.31
C SER A 66 8.93 2.44 -11.15
N ARG A 67 8.84 1.14 -11.43
CA ARG A 67 8.58 0.13 -10.39
C ARG A 67 9.63 0.18 -9.27
N ASP A 68 10.86 0.58 -9.57
CA ASP A 68 11.90 0.68 -8.55
C ASP A 68 11.72 1.91 -7.67
N ASP A 69 11.38 3.07 -8.23
CA ASP A 69 11.07 4.29 -7.47
C ASP A 69 9.92 4.08 -6.46
N ILE A 70 8.88 3.37 -6.88
CA ILE A 70 7.76 3.01 -6.00
C ILE A 70 8.23 2.00 -4.94
N GLY A 71 9.10 1.07 -5.31
CA GLY A 71 9.74 0.13 -4.40
C GLY A 71 10.53 0.82 -3.28
N ASP A 72 11.27 1.86 -3.61
CA ASP A 72 12.05 2.65 -2.64
C ASP A 72 11.15 3.40 -1.66
N SER A 73 10.02 3.93 -2.16
CA SER A 73 9.00 4.56 -1.31
C SER A 73 8.38 3.56 -0.32
N ILE A 74 8.11 2.33 -0.78
CA ILE A 74 7.62 1.23 0.06
C ILE A 74 8.69 0.83 1.09
N ALA A 75 9.95 0.71 0.68
CA ALA A 75 11.07 0.37 1.56
C ALA A 75 11.23 1.40 2.69
N ALA A 76 11.23 2.69 2.34
CA ALA A 76 11.27 3.78 3.32
C ALA A 76 10.08 3.73 4.30
N GLY A 77 8.87 3.44 3.81
CA GLY A 77 7.68 3.23 4.64
C GLY A 77 7.84 2.12 5.67
N ARG A 78 8.41 0.99 5.25
CA ARG A 78 8.61 -0.21 6.09
C ARG A 78 9.78 -0.09 7.05
N GLU A 79 10.82 0.64 6.68
CA GLU A 79 12.07 0.77 7.46
C GLU A 79 12.04 1.93 8.43
N VAL A 80 11.66 3.13 7.96
CA VAL A 80 11.73 4.36 8.76
C VAL A 80 10.52 4.45 9.69
N PHE A 81 9.33 4.21 9.14
CA PHE A 81 8.07 4.42 9.86
C PHE A 81 7.45 3.13 10.38
N ARG A 82 8.07 1.97 10.12
CA ARG A 82 7.60 0.65 10.54
C ARG A 82 6.15 0.37 10.13
N HIS A 83 5.77 0.84 8.94
CA HIS A 83 4.43 0.64 8.44
C HIS A 83 4.24 -0.78 7.89
N THR A 84 3.04 -1.33 8.10
CA THR A 84 2.55 -2.45 7.29
C THR A 84 1.96 -1.87 6.02
N ILE A 85 2.47 -2.32 4.87
CA ILE A 85 2.11 -1.79 3.56
C ILE A 85 1.36 -2.86 2.76
N VAL A 86 0.27 -2.49 2.10
CA VAL A 86 -0.35 -3.28 1.04
C VAL A 86 0.04 -2.67 -0.29
N ALA A 87 0.49 -3.45 -1.26
CA ALA A 87 0.93 -2.91 -2.55
C ALA A 87 0.56 -3.81 -3.74
N ALA A 88 0.34 -3.17 -4.89
CA ALA A 88 0.29 -3.79 -6.21
C ALA A 88 0.55 -2.71 -7.28
N GLY A 89 0.90 -3.13 -8.51
CA GLY A 89 0.97 -2.24 -9.67
C GLY A 89 1.74 -0.94 -9.41
N ASN A 90 1.02 0.18 -9.47
CA ASN A 90 1.55 1.53 -9.28
C ASN A 90 1.13 2.20 -7.95
N TRP A 91 0.66 1.42 -6.97
CA TRP A 91 0.08 1.94 -5.74
C TRP A 91 0.55 1.18 -4.50
N TYR A 92 0.46 1.86 -3.37
CA TYR A 92 0.64 1.26 -2.06
C TYR A 92 -0.23 1.94 -1.02
N ILE A 93 -0.60 1.20 0.03
CA ILE A 93 -1.45 1.65 1.13
C ILE A 93 -0.72 1.38 2.43
N TRP A 94 -0.60 2.41 3.27
CA TRP A 94 -0.31 2.20 4.68
C TRP A 94 -1.61 1.94 5.43
N VAL A 95 -1.71 0.76 6.03
CA VAL A 95 -2.84 0.35 6.88
C VAL A 95 -2.46 0.60 8.34
N THR A 96 -3.17 1.50 9.03
CA THR A 96 -2.80 1.94 10.39
C THR A 96 -2.83 0.78 11.39
N TYR A 97 -3.76 -0.16 11.21
CA TYR A 97 -3.88 -1.38 12.02
C TYR A 97 -3.46 -2.61 11.20
N ALA A 98 -2.20 -3.02 11.38
CA ALA A 98 -1.54 -4.09 10.60
C ALA A 98 -2.34 -5.40 10.49
N MET A 99 -3.09 -5.76 11.54
CA MET A 99 -3.92 -6.98 11.57
C MET A 99 -5.03 -7.02 10.51
N PHE A 100 -5.42 -5.86 9.95
CA PHE A 100 -6.42 -5.77 8.89
C PHE A 100 -5.83 -5.66 7.48
N ALA A 101 -4.50 -5.59 7.36
CA ALA A 101 -3.84 -5.53 6.04
C ALA A 101 -4.17 -6.73 5.13
N PRO A 102 -4.34 -7.98 5.62
CA PRO A 102 -4.77 -9.10 4.78
C PRO A 102 -6.14 -8.89 4.11
N GLN A 103 -7.09 -8.26 4.80
CA GLN A 103 -8.42 -7.96 4.26
C GLN A 103 -8.31 -6.91 3.15
N VAL A 104 -7.54 -5.85 3.38
CA VAL A 104 -7.26 -4.82 2.37
C VAL A 104 -6.56 -5.41 1.15
N ALA A 105 -5.54 -6.25 1.36
CA ALA A 105 -4.82 -6.94 0.28
C ALA A 105 -5.74 -7.85 -0.53
N LYS A 106 -6.63 -8.60 0.13
CA LYS A 106 -7.62 -9.45 -0.54
C LYS A 106 -8.59 -8.65 -1.40
N ALA A 107 -9.11 -7.54 -0.89
CA ALA A 107 -10.05 -6.68 -1.61
C ALA A 107 -9.44 -6.07 -2.88
N LEU A 108 -8.15 -5.74 -2.84
CA LEU A 108 -7.45 -5.03 -3.92
C LEU A 108 -6.50 -5.91 -4.75
N HIS A 109 -6.50 -7.23 -4.54
CA HIS A 109 -5.55 -8.16 -5.16
C HIS A 109 -4.07 -7.76 -4.96
N GLY A 110 -3.76 -7.13 -3.82
CA GLY A 110 -2.41 -6.74 -3.44
C GLY A 110 -1.70 -7.77 -2.57
N VAL A 111 -0.48 -7.43 -2.15
CA VAL A 111 0.28 -8.21 -1.17
C VAL A 111 0.57 -7.40 0.08
N VAL A 112 0.58 -8.09 1.22
CA VAL A 112 0.99 -7.50 2.50
C VAL A 112 2.50 -7.55 2.62
N LEU A 113 3.11 -6.41 2.92
CA LEU A 113 4.51 -6.23 3.19
C LEU A 113 4.65 -5.78 4.65
N PRO A 114 5.11 -6.67 5.55
CA PRO A 114 5.27 -6.33 6.96
C PRO A 114 6.40 -5.31 7.15
N PRO A 115 6.46 -4.62 8.30
CA PRO A 115 7.60 -3.78 8.64
C PRO A 115 8.90 -4.57 8.52
N THR A 116 9.99 -3.92 8.13
CA THR A 116 11.30 -4.58 8.16
C THR A 116 11.69 -4.73 9.63
N GLU A 117 11.94 -5.94 10.12
CA GLU A 117 12.56 -6.13 11.43
C GLU A 117 13.99 -5.57 11.39
N LEU A 118 14.41 -4.83 12.42
CA LEU A 118 15.81 -4.45 12.56
C LEU A 118 16.63 -5.72 12.81
N GLY A 119 17.29 -6.22 11.77
CA GLY A 119 18.32 -7.23 11.86
C GLY A 119 17.82 -8.67 11.96
N GLN A 120 17.54 -9.29 10.81
CA GLN A 120 18.11 -10.61 10.60
C GLN A 120 19.52 -10.40 10.03
N PRO A 121 20.59 -10.80 10.73
CA PRO A 121 21.89 -10.88 10.09
C PRO A 121 21.77 -11.83 8.89
N THR A 122 22.21 -11.37 7.71
CA THR A 122 22.57 -12.29 6.62
C THR A 122 23.44 -13.40 7.22
N PRO A 123 23.08 -14.69 7.08
CA PRO A 123 23.99 -15.75 7.46
C PRO A 123 25.29 -15.54 6.67
N PRO A 124 26.46 -15.47 7.33
CA PRO A 124 27.73 -15.39 6.61
C PRO A 124 27.98 -16.76 5.95
N GLY A 125 27.77 -16.87 4.64
CA GLY A 125 28.08 -18.09 3.90
C GLY A 125 27.30 -18.28 2.60
N ALA A 126 27.54 -17.43 1.61
CA ALA A 126 27.26 -17.72 0.21
C ALA A 126 28.27 -16.96 -0.66
N GLY A 127 29.52 -17.40 -0.59
CA GLY A 127 30.66 -16.92 -1.38
C GLY A 127 31.79 -17.93 -1.29
#